data_AF-A0A951R3R1-F1
#
_entry.id   AF-A0A951R3R1-F1
#
_cell.length_a   1.000
_cell.length_b   1.000
_cell.length_c   1.000
_cell.angle_alpha   90.00
_cell.angle_beta   90.00
_cell.angle_gamma   90.00
#
_symmetry.space_group_name_H-M   'P 1'
#
loop_
_entity.id
_entity.type
_entity.pdbx_description
1 polymer ?
#
loop_
_entity_poly.entity_id
_entity_poly.type
_entity_poly.pdbx_seq_one_letter_code
_entity_poly.pdbx_strand_id
1 'polypeptide(L)'
;MKVKNTLTGIVLAGALALGVGGCTANPDYNFEGKIGEEQVKFFERNGCDCSFFLEVLKPNGNKIKYAFDENSNLDYFQITVGDSTTKYSAYSPNPVVTGMVRKAQKELDFYLTRIIDLEAAPLNERYCDSLRDSLE
;
A
#
# COMPACT_ATOMS: atom_id res chain seq x y z
N MET A 1 7.28 -9.55 11.00
CA MET A 1 5.83 -9.54 11.21
C MET A 1 5.20 -9.79 9.84
N LYS A 2 4.28 -10.75 9.69
CA LYS A 2 3.78 -11.17 8.36
C LYS A 2 2.84 -10.10 7.81
N VAL A 3 3.30 -9.36 6.81
CA VAL A 3 2.54 -8.33 6.07
C VAL A 3 1.28 -8.92 5.41
N LYS A 4 1.21 -10.25 5.24
CA LYS A 4 0.03 -11.00 4.78
C LYS A 4 -1.27 -10.57 5.48
N ASN A 5 -1.28 -10.34 6.79
CA ASN A 5 -2.52 -9.96 7.49
C ASN A 5 -2.98 -8.52 7.15
N THR A 6 -2.04 -7.62 6.86
CA THR A 6 -2.32 -6.21 6.50
C THR A 6 -2.79 -6.12 5.04
N LEU A 7 -2.19 -6.90 4.14
CA LEU A 7 -2.57 -6.94 2.73
C LEU A 7 -3.92 -7.62 2.49
N THR A 8 -4.25 -8.69 3.24
CA THR A 8 -5.60 -9.25 3.23
C THR A 8 -6.63 -8.25 3.74
N GLY A 9 -6.27 -7.39 4.71
CA GLY A 9 -7.14 -6.31 5.19
C GLY A 9 -7.39 -5.20 4.16
N ILE A 10 -6.37 -4.84 3.39
CA ILE A 10 -6.46 -3.84 2.30
C ILE A 10 -7.32 -4.38 1.14
N VAL A 11 -7.14 -5.63 0.74
CA VAL A 11 -7.97 -6.27 -0.29
C VAL A 11 -9.43 -6.42 0.18
N LEU A 12 -9.65 -6.70 1.48
CA LEU A 12 -11.01 -6.83 2.04
C LEU A 12 -11.71 -5.47 2.20
N ALA A 13 -10.98 -4.40 2.53
CA ALA A 13 -11.53 -3.04 2.59
C ALA A 13 -11.86 -2.50 1.19
N GLY A 14 -11.00 -2.76 0.20
CA GLY A 14 -11.26 -2.44 -1.20
C GLY A 14 -12.46 -3.20 -1.80
N ALA A 15 -12.69 -4.44 -1.38
CA ALA A 15 -13.85 -5.23 -1.80
C ALA A 15 -15.19 -4.71 -1.24
N LEU A 16 -15.18 -3.97 -0.13
CA LEU A 16 -16.38 -3.37 0.46
C LEU A 16 -16.70 -1.97 -0.08
N ALA A 17 -15.69 -1.26 -0.61
CA ALA A 17 -15.88 0.07 -1.21
C ALA A 17 -16.48 0.02 -2.63
N LEU A 18 -16.33 -1.11 -3.35
CA LEU A 18 -16.88 -1.31 -4.69
C LEU A 18 -18.10 -2.25 -4.63
N GLY A 19 -19.22 -1.72 -4.17
CA GLY A 19 -20.50 -2.39 -4.30
C GLY A 19 -20.93 -2.50 -5.75
N VAL A 20 -20.45 -3.50 -6.50
CA VAL A 20 -21.06 -3.93 -7.77
C VAL A 20 -20.80 -5.42 -7.98
N GLY A 21 -21.89 -6.19 -8.04
CA GLY A 21 -21.86 -7.62 -8.33
C GLY A 21 -21.41 -7.94 -9.76
N GLY A 22 -20.83 -9.14 -9.93
CA GLY A 22 -20.55 -9.71 -11.25
C GLY A 22 -19.30 -10.59 -11.22
N CYS A 23 -19.48 -11.89 -11.47
CA CYS A 23 -18.38 -12.84 -11.62
C CYS A 23 -17.55 -12.51 -12.88
N THR A 24 -16.48 -11.72 -12.77
CA THR A 24 -15.42 -11.60 -13.79
C THR A 24 -14.24 -10.79 -13.26
N ALA A 25 -13.03 -11.36 -13.31
CA ALA A 25 -11.72 -10.76 -13.07
C ALA A 25 -11.45 -10.18 -11.66
N ASN A 26 -10.38 -10.66 -11.03
CA ASN A 26 -9.86 -10.18 -9.76
C ASN A 26 -9.69 -8.64 -9.85
N PRO A 27 -10.40 -7.83 -9.03
CA PRO A 27 -10.37 -6.39 -9.20
C PRO A 27 -8.97 -5.87 -8.84
N ASP A 28 -8.30 -5.24 -9.80
CA ASP A 28 -7.06 -4.50 -9.58
C ASP A 28 -7.26 -3.48 -8.46
N TYR A 29 -6.81 -3.80 -7.24
CA TYR A 29 -6.86 -2.85 -6.15
C TYR A 29 -5.82 -1.76 -6.40
N ASN A 30 -6.29 -0.52 -6.47
CA ASN A 30 -5.49 0.67 -6.68
C ASN A 30 -5.89 1.74 -5.68
N PHE A 31 -5.01 2.09 -4.75
CA PHE A 31 -5.08 3.30 -3.95
C PHE A 31 -4.22 4.38 -4.57
N GLU A 32 -4.78 5.58 -4.73
CA GLU A 32 -4.03 6.79 -5.08
C GLU A 32 -4.52 7.94 -4.21
N GLY A 33 -3.63 8.49 -3.38
CA GLY A 33 -4.01 9.51 -2.42
C GLY A 33 -2.81 10.26 -1.85
N LYS A 34 -3.09 11.13 -0.88
CA LYS A 34 -2.04 11.84 -0.13
C LYS A 34 -1.99 11.33 1.31
N ILE A 35 -0.79 11.12 1.82
CA ILE A 35 -0.53 10.87 3.24
C ILE A 35 0.40 11.98 3.71
N GLY A 36 -0.16 12.94 4.47
CA GLY A 36 0.51 14.21 4.72
C GLY A 36 0.70 15.00 3.41
N GLU A 37 1.94 15.40 3.12
CA GLU A 37 2.29 16.09 1.87
C GLU A 37 2.74 15.14 0.74
N GLU A 38 2.89 13.85 1.04
CA GLU A 38 3.41 12.85 0.12
C GLU A 38 2.28 12.26 -0.73
N GLN A 39 2.51 12.09 -2.03
CA GLN A 39 1.58 11.34 -2.88
C GLN A 39 1.92 9.85 -2.78
N VAL A 40 0.93 9.03 -2.47
CA VAL A 40 1.09 7.60 -2.26
C VAL A 40 0.18 6.85 -3.22
N LYS A 41 0.77 5.89 -3.93
CA LYS A 41 0.07 4.97 -4.80
C LYS A 41 0.34 3.55 -4.34
N PHE A 42 -0.70 2.76 -4.15
CA PHE A 42 -0.57 1.32 -3.93
C PHE A 42 -1.37 0.60 -4.99
N PHE A 43 -0.73 -0.32 -5.72
CA PHE A 43 -1.38 -1.01 -6.81
C PHE A 43 -0.87 -2.44 -6.96
N GLU A 44 -1.75 -3.31 -7.43
CA GLU A 44 -1.38 -4.60 -7.98
C GLU A 44 -0.99 -4.42 -9.46
N ARG A 45 0.21 -4.88 -9.86
CA ARG A 45 0.53 -4.94 -11.29
C ARG A 45 0.06 -6.28 -11.84
N ASN A 46 -1.05 -6.27 -12.57
CA ASN A 46 -1.48 -7.40 -13.37
C ASN A 46 -0.44 -7.73 -14.47
N GLY A 47 0.16 -8.93 -14.39
CA GLY A 47 1.22 -9.47 -15.27
C GLY A 47 1.59 -10.90 -14.88
N CYS A 48 2.64 -11.50 -15.46
CA CYS A 48 3.05 -12.89 -15.16
C CYS A 48 3.46 -13.13 -13.69
N ASP A 49 3.83 -12.07 -12.97
CA ASP A 49 4.15 -12.10 -11.55
C ASP A 49 3.23 -11.11 -10.83
N CYS A 50 2.15 -11.58 -10.21
CA CYS A 50 1.23 -10.81 -9.36
C CYS A 50 1.99 -10.10 -8.24
N SER A 51 2.59 -8.95 -8.56
CA SER A 51 3.49 -8.22 -7.67
C SER A 51 2.79 -6.94 -7.25
N PHE A 52 2.58 -6.80 -5.94
CA PHE A 52 2.13 -5.56 -5.35
C PHE A 52 3.27 -4.53 -5.37
N PHE A 53 2.91 -3.26 -5.49
CA PHE A 53 3.85 -2.16 -5.34
C PHE A 53 3.22 -1.01 -4.54
N LEU A 54 4.03 -0.38 -3.70
CA LEU A 54 3.73 0.91 -3.08
C LEU A 54 4.73 1.94 -3.60
N GLU A 55 4.26 3.02 -4.18
CA GLU A 55 5.08 4.15 -4.62
C GLU A 55 4.74 5.40 -3.80
N VAL A 56 5.77 6.06 -3.29
CA VAL A 56 5.69 7.31 -2.52
C VAL A 56 6.48 8.38 -3.26
N LEU A 57 5.81 9.45 -3.65
CA LEU A 57 6.42 10.66 -4.19
C LEU A 57 6.47 11.72 -3.09
N LYS A 58 7.69 12.10 -2.71
CA LYS A 58 7.96 13.12 -1.70
C LYS A 58 7.84 14.53 -2.31
N PRO A 59 7.54 15.56 -1.50
CA PRO A 59 7.40 16.94 -1.97
C PRO A 59 8.65 17.49 -2.68
N ASN A 60 9.83 16.98 -2.30
CA ASN A 60 11.10 17.35 -2.91
C ASN A 60 11.38 16.64 -4.26
N GLY A 61 10.41 15.89 -4.79
CA GLY A 61 10.53 15.15 -6.06
C GLY A 61 11.19 13.77 -5.93
N ASN A 62 11.69 13.40 -4.75
CA ASN A 62 12.24 12.06 -4.54
C ASN A 62 11.13 11.02 -4.54
N LYS A 63 11.41 9.84 -5.09
CA LYS A 63 10.47 8.73 -5.10
C LYS A 63 11.03 7.54 -4.34
N ILE A 64 10.19 6.89 -3.55
CA ILE A 64 10.48 5.59 -2.94
C ILE A 64 9.47 4.59 -3.47
N LYS A 65 9.95 3.43 -3.93
CA LYS A 65 9.12 2.32 -4.38
C LYS A 65 9.40 1.10 -3.53
N TYR A 66 8.36 0.46 -3.04
CA TYR A 66 8.39 -0.80 -2.31
C TYR A 66 7.77 -1.88 -3.19
N ALA A 67 8.46 -3.00 -3.33
CA ALA A 67 8.03 -4.15 -4.11
C ALA A 67 7.89 -5.37 -3.19
N PHE A 68 6.88 -6.18 -3.46
CA PHE A 68 6.55 -7.31 -2.61
C PHE A 68 6.84 -8.63 -3.35
N ASP A 69 7.29 -9.64 -2.60
CA ASP A 69 7.43 -11.01 -3.10
C ASP A 69 6.06 -11.70 -3.25
N GLU A 70 6.05 -12.91 -3.81
CA GLU A 70 4.86 -13.78 -3.92
C GLU A 70 4.18 -14.06 -2.56
N ASN A 71 4.93 -13.91 -1.47
CA ASN A 71 4.46 -14.09 -0.10
C ASN A 71 4.06 -12.77 0.55
N SER A 72 3.97 -11.70 -0.25
CA SER A 72 3.54 -10.39 0.20
C SER A 72 4.48 -9.76 1.24
N ASN A 73 5.74 -10.19 1.31
CA ASN A 73 6.78 -9.53 2.10
C ASN A 73 7.54 -8.53 1.23
N LEU A 74 8.22 -7.56 1.84
CA LEU A 74 9.13 -6.68 1.12
C LEU A 74 10.25 -7.50 0.44
N ASP A 75 10.28 -7.49 -0.89
CA ASP A 75 11.34 -8.09 -1.73
C ASP A 75 12.49 -7.10 -1.91
N TYR A 76 12.14 -5.87 -2.29
CA TYR A 76 13.10 -4.78 -2.41
C TYR A 76 12.43 -3.43 -2.27
N PHE A 77 13.24 -2.41 -2.02
CA PHE A 77 12.83 -1.02 -2.21
C PHE A 77 13.81 -0.29 -3.13
N GLN A 78 13.30 0.74 -3.79
CA GLN A 78 14.06 1.62 -4.68
C GLN A 78 13.92 3.06 -4.21
N ILE A 79 15.01 3.80 -4.25
CA ILE A 79 15.02 5.25 -4.03
C ILE A 79 15.46 5.90 -5.32
N THR A 80 14.64 6.81 -5.83
CA THR A 80 14.93 7.67 -6.97
C THR A 80 15.10 9.11 -6.49
N VAL A 81 16.23 9.72 -6.83
CA VAL A 81 16.57 11.12 -6.56
C VAL A 81 17.02 11.75 -7.87
N GLY A 82 16.21 12.68 -8.40
CA GLY A 82 16.37 13.16 -9.78
C GLY A 82 16.33 11.98 -10.77
N ASP A 83 17.36 11.87 -11.60
CA ASP A 83 17.49 10.78 -12.59
C ASP A 83 18.18 9.52 -12.04
N SER A 84 18.67 9.56 -10.80
CA SER A 84 19.41 8.43 -10.20
C SER A 84 18.48 7.52 -9.43
N THR A 85 18.45 6.23 -9.78
CA THR A 85 17.68 5.20 -9.06
C THR A 85 18.61 4.15 -8.46
N THR A 86 18.47 3.92 -7.15
CA THR A 86 19.19 2.85 -6.44
C THR A 86 18.21 1.82 -5.91
N LYS A 87 18.49 0.53 -6.14
CA LYS A 87 17.69 -0.61 -5.67
C LYS A 87 18.38 -1.32 -4.51
N TYR A 88 17.62 -1.63 -3.47
CA TYR A 88 18.10 -2.36 -2.28
C TYR A 88 17.24 -3.60 -2.07
N SER A 89 17.85 -4.78 -2.18
CA SER A 89 17.16 -6.06 -1.91
C SER A 89 17.02 -6.29 -0.40
N ALA A 90 15.84 -6.78 0.01
CA ALA A 90 15.57 -7.20 1.37
C ALA A 90 16.41 -8.41 1.80
N TYR A 91 16.89 -9.21 0.84
CA TYR A 91 17.70 -10.41 1.07
C TYR A 91 19.21 -10.15 1.01
N SER A 92 19.65 -8.88 0.97
CA SER A 92 21.06 -8.55 0.92
C SER A 92 21.80 -9.03 2.19
N PRO A 93 22.95 -9.73 2.06
CA PRO A 93 23.77 -10.11 3.20
C PRO A 93 24.59 -8.95 3.78
N ASN A 94 24.57 -7.77 3.13
CA ASN A 94 25.33 -6.60 3.60
C ASN A 94 24.61 -5.97 4.81
N PRO A 95 25.26 -5.85 5.98
CA PRO A 95 24.62 -5.36 7.21
C PRO A 95 24.15 -3.90 7.12
N VAL A 96 24.82 -3.08 6.31
CA VAL A 96 24.38 -1.70 6.04
C VAL A 96 23.07 -1.70 5.29
N VAL A 97 22.95 -2.52 4.25
CA VAL A 97 21.73 -2.68 3.46
C VAL A 97 20.62 -3.27 4.33
N THR A 98 20.91 -4.26 5.17
CA THR A 98 19.94 -4.80 6.14
C THR A 98 19.39 -3.72 7.07
N GLY A 99 20.24 -2.81 7.55
CA GLY A 99 19.83 -1.66 8.36
C GLY A 99 18.89 -0.72 7.60
N MET A 100 19.14 -0.46 6.32
CA MET A 100 18.27 0.34 5.47
C MET A 100 16.93 -0.36 5.20
N VAL A 101 16.94 -1.66 4.91
CA VAL A 101 15.74 -2.49 4.72
C VAL A 101 14.84 -2.45 5.96
N ARG A 102 15.40 -2.52 7.17
CA ARG A 102 14.62 -2.41 8.41
C ARG A 102 13.93 -1.05 8.56
N LYS A 103 14.57 0.04 8.11
CA LYS A 103 13.95 1.37 8.11
C LYS A 103 12.85 1.46 7.05
N ALA A 104 13.14 0.98 5.84
CA ALA A 104 12.18 0.90 4.74
C ALA A 104 10.94 0.09 5.12
N GLN A 105 11.09 -1.03 5.83
CA GLN A 105 9.96 -1.81 6.33
C GLN A 105 9.08 -1.02 7.30
N LYS A 106 9.66 -0.24 8.22
CA LYS A 106 8.88 0.58 9.15
C LYS A 106 8.12 1.70 8.44
N GLU A 107 8.74 2.34 7.45
CA GLU A 107 8.06 3.35 6.61
C GLU A 107 6.93 2.70 5.81
N LEU A 108 7.19 1.54 5.21
CA LEU A 108 6.18 0.76 4.51
C LEU A 108 4.97 0.44 5.41
N ASP A 109 5.23 -0.11 6.60
CA ASP A 109 4.20 -0.45 7.57
C ASP A 109 3.35 0.79 7.93
N PHE A 110 3.98 1.95 8.10
CA PHE A 110 3.29 3.21 8.33
C PHE A 110 2.32 3.58 7.19
N TYR A 111 2.77 3.53 5.93
CA TYR A 111 1.90 3.86 4.79
C TYR A 111 0.74 2.88 4.65
N LEU A 112 1.00 1.58 4.80
CA LEU A 112 -0.06 0.56 4.73
C LEU A 112 -1.12 0.78 5.81
N THR A 113 -0.73 1.08 7.04
CA THR A 113 -1.68 1.44 8.10
C THR A 113 -2.49 2.68 7.74
N ARG A 114 -1.86 3.72 7.19
CA ARG A 114 -2.57 4.95 6.78
C ARG A 114 -3.53 4.74 5.62
N ILE A 115 -3.19 3.89 4.67
CA ILE A 115 -4.09 3.51 3.59
C ILE A 115 -5.34 2.83 4.17
N ILE A 116 -5.16 1.87 5.08
CA ILE A 116 -6.27 1.20 5.77
C ILE A 116 -7.15 2.21 6.52
N ASP A 117 -6.55 3.12 7.29
CA ASP A 117 -7.29 4.15 8.04
C ASP A 117 -8.15 5.03 7.11
N LEU A 118 -7.57 5.45 5.97
CA LEU A 118 -8.25 6.31 4.99
C LEU A 118 -9.38 5.58 4.25
N GLU A 119 -9.23 4.30 3.96
CA GLU A 119 -10.26 3.50 3.31
C GLU A 119 -11.34 2.99 4.27
N ALA A 120 -11.01 2.83 5.55
CA ALA A 120 -11.98 2.52 6.60
C ALA A 120 -12.82 3.75 7.01
N ALA A 121 -12.30 4.97 6.85
CA ALA A 121 -13.02 6.21 7.16
C ALA A 121 -14.42 6.33 6.50
N PRO A 122 -14.60 6.09 5.20
CA PRO A 122 -15.93 6.16 4.56
C PRO A 122 -16.91 5.06 5.02
N LEU A 123 -16.44 3.97 5.63
CA LEU A 123 -17.33 2.94 6.21
C LEU A 123 -17.92 3.37 7.56
N ASN A 124 -17.23 4.23 8.30
CA ASN A 124 -17.66 4.69 9.62
C ASN A 124 -18.66 5.85 9.54
N GLU A 125 -18.52 6.75 8.56
CA GLU A 125 -19.47 7.87 8.37
C GLU A 125 -20.83 7.38 7.82
N ARG A 126 -20.85 6.45 6.85
CA ARG A 126 -22.11 5.87 6.35
C ARG A 126 -22.88 5.09 7.42
N TYR A 127 -22.19 4.46 8.36
CA TYR A 127 -22.84 3.76 9.47
C TYR A 127 -23.47 4.74 10.46
N CYS A 128 -22.82 5.88 10.72
CA CYS A 128 -23.38 6.94 11.57
C CYS A 128 -24.56 7.69 10.93
N ASP A 129 -24.53 7.98 9.63
CA ASP A 129 -25.65 8.64 8.94
C ASP A 129 -26.87 7.70 8.81
N SER A 130 -26.67 6.42 8.52
CA SER A 130 -27.79 5.45 8.45
C SER A 130 -28.51 5.21 9.78
N LEU A 131 -27.80 5.37 10.91
CA LEU A 131 -28.38 5.30 12.25
C LEU A 131 -29.09 6.59 12.67
N ARG A 132 -28.72 7.73 12.08
CA ARG A 132 -29.36 9.02 12.33
C ARG A 132 -30.68 9.15 11.57
N ASP A 133 -30.74 8.70 10.33
CA ASP A 133 -31.98 8.67 9.53
C ASP A 133 -32.99 7.60 10.00
N SER A 134 -32.55 6.64 10.84
CA SER A 134 -33.44 5.63 11.44
C SER A 134 -34.05 6.07 12.79
N LEU A 135 -33.72 7.28 13.26
CA LEU A 135 -34.17 7.85 14.54
C LEU A 135 -34.98 9.16 14.38
N GLU A 136 -35.31 9.56 13.15
CA GLU A 136 -36.31 10.62 12.85
C GLU A 136 -37.60 10.05 12.26
#